data_AF-T0ZMI2-F1
#
_entry.id   AF-T0ZMI2-F1
#
_cell.length_a   1.000
_cell.length_b   1.000
_cell.length_c   1.000
_cell.angle_alpha   90.00
_cell.angle_beta   90.00
_cell.angle_gamma   90.00
#
_symmetry.space_group_name_H-M   'P 1'
#
loop_
_entity.id
_entity.type
_entity.pdbx_description
1 polymer ?
#
loop_
_entity_poly.entity_id
_entity_poly.type
_entity_poly.pdbx_seq_one_letter_code
_entity_poly.pdbx_strand_id
1 'polypeptide(L)'
;MALYFLQSDCLLVIGFNWPNFHDNAVAAILDGKLVYASEEERYTRHKHAPYELPSNSLEHCFRFLKRNYGINPGDADAYAINFDPKAYGIKSRAWHSFSQASLVKDYALRNDMANFAYSATMRMLTKSITSKLDFVWSARLFVKAVLQHMGRGIKEEDIKVIPVRHHLAHAASAYYFSGHNSSLALVIDGQGEVDSTTAWSVKNGEFE
;
A
#
# COMPACT_ATOMS: atom_id res chain seq x y z
N MET A 1 25.06 28.16 -0.72
CA MET A 1 25.55 27.81 -2.07
C MET A 1 25.86 26.32 -2.09
N ALA A 2 24.95 25.54 -2.69
CA ALA A 2 25.00 24.12 -3.06
C ALA A 2 23.53 23.77 -3.41
N LEU A 3 22.93 24.27 -4.50
CA LEU A 3 23.16 23.94 -5.91
C LEU A 3 23.38 22.43 -6.14
N TYR A 4 22.31 21.81 -6.64
CA TYR A 4 22.24 20.57 -7.41
C TYR A 4 22.87 19.33 -6.77
N PHE A 5 22.11 18.66 -5.90
CA PHE A 5 22.12 17.20 -5.99
C PHE A 5 21.32 16.83 -7.22
N LEU A 6 22.04 16.41 -8.25
CA LEU A 6 21.54 15.58 -9.33
C LEU A 6 20.57 14.56 -8.74
N GLN A 7 19.39 14.48 -9.34
CA GLN A 7 18.40 13.42 -9.18
C GLN A 7 19.11 12.10 -9.52
N SER A 8 19.83 11.59 -8.53
CA SER A 8 20.37 10.25 -8.51
C SER A 8 19.14 9.38 -8.36
N ASP A 9 18.93 8.41 -9.24
CA ASP A 9 17.74 7.53 -9.25
C ASP A 9 17.58 6.82 -7.89
N CYS A 10 16.99 7.50 -6.91
CA CYS A 10 16.75 6.96 -5.59
C CYS A 10 15.50 6.11 -5.67
N LEU A 11 15.60 4.85 -5.26
CA LEU A 11 14.47 3.94 -5.28
C LEU A 11 13.59 4.18 -4.05
N LEU A 12 12.41 4.73 -4.25
CA LEU A 12 11.39 4.94 -3.23
C LEU A 12 10.22 3.97 -3.43
N VAL A 13 10.03 3.09 -2.44
CA VAL A 13 8.84 2.22 -2.35
C VAL A 13 8.06 2.55 -1.09
N ILE A 14 6.75 2.78 -1.24
CA ILE A 14 5.84 3.02 -0.12
C ILE A 14 4.90 1.83 0.03
N GLY A 15 5.01 1.09 1.13
CA GLY A 15 4.14 -0.04 1.44
C GLY A 15 2.95 0.38 2.31
N PHE A 16 1.78 -0.22 2.10
CA PHE A 16 0.64 -0.07 3.01
C PHE A 16 -0.26 -1.32 3.02
N ASN A 17 -0.99 -1.51 4.12
CA ASN A 17 -1.91 -2.65 4.25
C ASN A 17 -3.07 -2.53 3.26
N TRP A 18 -3.30 -3.59 2.46
CA TRP A 18 -4.43 -3.67 1.54
C TRP A 18 -4.69 -5.10 1.08
N PRO A 19 -5.94 -5.60 1.14
CA PRO A 19 -7.18 -4.91 1.56
C PRO A 19 -7.24 -4.60 3.07
N ASN A 20 -8.08 -3.63 3.45
CA ASN A 20 -8.21 -3.18 4.83
C ASN A 20 -9.16 -4.05 5.64
N PHE A 21 -8.63 -4.68 6.68
CA PHE A 21 -9.40 -5.39 7.70
C PHE A 21 -9.05 -4.88 9.09
N HIS A 22 -7.78 -4.89 9.45
CA HIS A 22 -7.22 -4.43 10.73
C HIS A 22 -5.73 -4.12 10.56
N ASP A 23 -5.12 -3.53 11.61
CA ASP A 23 -3.70 -3.21 11.75
C ASP A 23 -3.14 -2.44 10.55
N ASN A 24 -3.93 -1.49 10.05
CA ASN A 24 -3.58 -0.71 8.88
C ASN A 24 -2.36 0.19 9.17
N ALA A 25 -1.32 0.08 8.34
CA ALA A 25 -0.06 0.79 8.50
C ALA A 25 0.51 1.22 7.14
N VAL A 26 1.49 2.12 7.20
CA VAL A 26 2.27 2.62 6.05
C VAL A 26 3.75 2.60 6.42
N ALA A 27 4.59 2.20 5.49
CA ALA A 27 6.05 2.28 5.59
C ALA A 27 6.67 2.80 4.29
N ALA A 28 7.83 3.44 4.37
CA ALA A 28 8.59 3.89 3.21
C ALA A 28 10.04 3.40 3.27
N ILE A 29 10.48 2.79 2.18
CA ILE A 29 11.86 2.36 1.95
C ILE A 29 12.47 3.29 0.90
N LEU A 30 13.58 3.93 1.24
CA LEU A 30 14.37 4.78 0.35
C LEU A 30 15.77 4.19 0.23
N ASP A 31 16.17 3.77 -0.97
CA ASP A 31 17.48 3.14 -1.26
C ASP A 31 17.81 1.99 -0.30
N GLY A 32 16.82 1.11 -0.07
CA GLY A 32 16.94 -0.04 0.81
C GLY A 32 16.88 0.28 2.31
N LYS A 33 16.67 1.54 2.70
CA LYS A 33 16.56 1.96 4.11
C LYS A 33 15.12 2.27 4.48
N LEU A 34 14.66 1.72 5.61
CA LEU A 34 13.40 2.14 6.23
C LEU A 34 13.54 3.56 6.78
N VAL A 35 12.83 4.50 6.15
CA VAL A 35 12.88 5.92 6.53
C VAL A 35 11.61 6.39 7.24
N TYR A 36 10.50 5.66 7.10
CA TYR A 36 9.23 5.97 7.76
C TYR A 36 8.44 4.69 8.01
N ALA A 37 7.77 4.61 9.16
CA ALA A 37 6.74 3.61 9.45
C ALA A 37 5.74 4.18 10.47
N SER A 38 4.44 4.01 10.22
CA SER A 38 3.40 4.39 11.18
C SER A 38 2.12 3.58 10.98
N GLU A 39 1.46 3.28 12.09
CA GLU A 39 0.14 2.65 12.12
C GLU A 39 -0.98 3.71 12.10
N GLU A 40 -2.11 3.39 11.45
CA GLU A 40 -3.27 4.28 11.29
C GLU A 40 -3.94 4.56 12.64
N GLU A 41 -4.01 3.57 13.53
CA GLU A 41 -4.63 3.71 14.85
C GLU A 41 -3.96 4.77 15.73
N ARG A 42 -2.69 5.13 15.43
CA ARG A 42 -2.00 6.20 16.14
C ARG A 42 -2.63 7.57 15.85
N TYR A 43 -3.27 7.72 14.68
CA TYR A 43 -4.00 8.92 14.27
C TYR A 43 -5.49 8.85 14.61
N THR A 44 -6.15 7.74 14.26
CA THR A 44 -7.61 7.62 14.45
C THR A 44 -8.00 7.36 15.89
N ARG A 45 -7.05 6.86 16.70
CA ARG A 45 -7.25 6.45 18.11
C ARG A 45 -8.25 5.29 18.25
N HIS A 46 -8.59 4.63 17.14
CA HIS A 46 -9.39 3.41 17.12
C HIS A 46 -8.44 2.22 17.04
N LYS A 47 -8.40 1.44 18.12
CA LYS A 47 -7.49 0.30 18.24
C LYS A 47 -7.67 -0.69 17.08
N HIS A 48 -6.57 -1.10 16.47
CA HIS A 48 -6.46 -1.93 15.27
C HIS A 48 -7.02 -1.32 13.98
N ALA A 49 -7.51 -0.07 14.00
CA ALA A 49 -8.08 0.64 12.86
C ALA A 49 -8.97 -0.25 11.94
N PRO A 50 -9.98 -0.96 12.49
CA PRO A 50 -10.69 -1.99 11.75
C PRO A 50 -11.49 -1.41 10.59
N TYR A 51 -11.27 -1.93 9.38
CA TYR A 51 -11.88 -1.46 8.13
C TYR A 51 -11.66 0.04 7.82
N GLU A 52 -10.64 0.64 8.42
CA GLU A 52 -10.23 2.03 8.14
C GLU A 52 -9.14 2.05 7.06
N LEU A 53 -9.22 3.01 6.14
CA LEU A 53 -8.13 3.24 5.19
C LEU A 53 -6.91 3.81 5.94
N PRO A 54 -5.67 3.46 5.57
CA PRO A 54 -4.45 4.04 6.15
C PRO A 54 -4.20 5.47 5.64
N SER A 55 -5.25 6.29 5.62
CA SER A 55 -5.26 7.62 4.98
C SER A 55 -4.43 8.63 5.74
N ASN A 56 -4.54 8.66 7.07
CA ASN A 56 -3.75 9.57 7.90
C ASN A 56 -2.28 9.17 7.87
N SER A 57 -2.00 7.87 8.01
CA SER A 57 -0.64 7.35 7.99
C SER A 57 0.06 7.60 6.64
N LEU A 58 -0.67 7.46 5.52
CA LEU A 58 -0.14 7.71 4.18
C LEU A 58 0.10 9.20 3.94
N GLU A 59 -0.84 10.06 4.35
CA GLU A 59 -0.65 11.51 4.27
C GLU A 59 0.56 11.96 5.11
N HIS A 60 0.71 11.44 6.33
CA HIS A 60 1.84 11.77 7.19
C HIS A 60 3.17 11.25 6.63
N CYS A 61 3.19 10.06 6.02
CA CYS A 61 4.35 9.54 5.27
C CYS A 61 4.78 10.54 4.18
N PHE A 62 3.83 10.97 3.36
CA PHE A 62 4.04 11.95 2.30
C PHE A 62 4.57 13.30 2.81
N ARG A 63 4.00 13.82 3.89
CA ARG A 63 4.48 15.06 4.52
C ARG A 63 5.89 14.88 5.10
N PHE A 64 6.18 13.75 5.72
CA PHE A 64 7.48 13.42 6.28
C PHE A 64 8.55 13.33 5.19
N LEU A 65 8.28 12.62 4.10
CA LEU A 65 9.20 12.49 2.96
C LEU A 65 9.51 13.87 2.35
N LYS A 66 8.47 14.70 2.16
CA LYS A 66 8.67 16.05 1.63
C LYS A 66 9.52 16.94 2.55
N ARG A 67 9.26 16.89 3.85
CA ARG A 67 9.95 17.72 4.84
C ARG A 67 11.41 17.32 5.03
N ASN A 68 11.72 16.03 5.08
CA ASN A 68 13.05 15.54 5.46
C ASN A 68 13.95 15.21 4.26
N TYR A 69 13.36 14.83 3.13
CA TYR A 69 14.10 14.39 1.94
C TYR A 69 13.81 15.23 0.69
N GLY A 70 12.86 16.18 0.75
CA GLY A 70 12.47 17.00 -0.40
C GLY A 70 11.65 16.27 -1.47
N ILE A 71 11.47 14.95 -1.34
CA ILE A 71 10.77 14.06 -2.26
C ILE A 71 9.27 14.42 -2.29
N ASN A 72 8.67 14.51 -3.48
CA ASN A 72 7.23 14.71 -3.55
C ASN A 72 6.51 13.36 -3.41
N PRO A 73 5.32 13.35 -2.80
CA PRO A 73 4.46 12.18 -2.68
C PRO A 73 4.17 11.44 -4.00
N GLY A 74 4.11 12.16 -5.11
CA GLY A 74 3.90 11.58 -6.44
C GLY A 74 5.14 10.93 -7.06
N ASP A 75 6.30 11.09 -6.45
CA ASP A 75 7.60 10.64 -7.00
C ASP A 75 7.96 9.22 -6.54
N ALA A 76 7.06 8.49 -5.87
CA ALA A 76 7.31 7.10 -5.47
C ALA A 76 7.38 6.19 -6.70
N ASP A 77 8.43 5.38 -6.82
CA ASP A 77 8.62 4.44 -7.93
C ASP A 77 7.57 3.32 -7.92
N ALA A 78 7.14 2.92 -6.73
CA ALA A 78 6.07 1.96 -6.54
C ALA A 78 5.40 2.09 -5.17
N TYR A 79 4.16 1.66 -5.14
CA TYR A 79 3.40 1.39 -3.93
C TYR A 79 3.26 -0.11 -3.75
N ALA A 80 3.60 -0.66 -2.59
CA ALA A 80 3.47 -2.08 -2.30
C ALA A 80 2.23 -2.35 -1.44
N ILE A 81 1.48 -3.40 -1.77
CA ILE A 81 0.38 -3.89 -0.93
C ILE A 81 0.65 -5.32 -0.47
N ASN A 82 0.22 -5.67 0.73
CA ASN A 82 0.61 -6.89 1.44
C ASN A 82 -0.31 -8.11 1.20
N PHE A 83 -1.03 -8.13 0.07
CA PHE A 83 -1.79 -9.29 -0.40
C PHE A 83 -1.76 -9.37 -1.92
N ASP A 84 -1.61 -10.57 -2.48
CA ASP A 84 -1.70 -10.78 -3.92
C ASP A 84 -3.11 -11.19 -4.37
N PRO A 85 -3.83 -10.37 -5.17
CA PRO A 85 -5.14 -10.76 -5.68
C PRO A 85 -5.09 -12.08 -6.44
N LYS A 86 -3.99 -12.43 -7.12
CA LYS A 86 -3.90 -13.66 -7.93
C LYS A 86 -4.01 -14.93 -7.09
N ALA A 87 -3.69 -14.89 -5.81
CA ALA A 87 -3.82 -16.02 -4.89
C ALA A 87 -5.26 -16.21 -4.39
N TYR A 88 -6.15 -15.24 -4.61
CA TYR A 88 -7.56 -15.34 -4.25
C TYR A 88 -8.43 -15.91 -5.37
N GLY A 89 -9.45 -16.68 -4.96
CA GLY A 89 -10.55 -17.07 -5.84
C GLY A 89 -11.34 -15.87 -6.36
N ILE A 90 -11.98 -16.02 -7.52
CA ILE A 90 -12.69 -14.92 -8.22
C ILE A 90 -13.73 -14.21 -7.34
N LYS A 91 -14.45 -14.95 -6.48
CA LYS A 91 -15.46 -14.39 -5.57
C LYS A 91 -14.83 -13.45 -4.53
N SER A 92 -13.76 -13.89 -3.87
CA SER A 92 -13.04 -13.08 -2.88
C SER A 92 -12.39 -11.86 -3.52
N ARG A 93 -11.77 -12.01 -4.70
CA ARG A 93 -11.22 -10.88 -5.47
C ARG A 93 -12.28 -9.82 -5.76
N ALA A 94 -13.45 -10.23 -6.25
CA ALA A 94 -14.54 -9.32 -6.57
C ALA A 94 -15.06 -8.62 -5.31
N TRP A 95 -15.25 -9.38 -4.21
CA TRP A 95 -15.68 -8.84 -2.92
C TRP A 95 -14.72 -7.78 -2.38
N HIS A 96 -13.41 -8.07 -2.31
CA HIS A 96 -12.41 -7.11 -1.89
C HIS A 96 -12.36 -5.91 -2.83
N SER A 97 -12.39 -6.12 -4.15
CA SER A 97 -12.38 -4.99 -5.09
C SER A 97 -13.54 -4.02 -4.83
N PHE A 98 -14.75 -4.55 -4.63
CA PHE A 98 -15.94 -3.75 -4.35
C PHE A 98 -15.89 -3.07 -2.98
N SER A 99 -15.59 -3.82 -1.92
CA SER A 99 -15.57 -3.28 -0.55
C SER A 99 -14.54 -2.17 -0.40
N GLN A 100 -13.33 -2.38 -0.93
CA GLN A 100 -12.27 -1.40 -0.85
C GLN A 100 -12.55 -0.15 -1.70
N ALA A 101 -13.13 -0.31 -2.90
CA ALA A 101 -13.54 0.85 -3.71
C ALA A 101 -14.65 1.67 -3.03
N SER A 102 -15.52 1.01 -2.26
CA SER A 102 -16.57 1.67 -1.48
C SER A 102 -15.97 2.49 -0.34
N LEU A 103 -14.96 1.95 0.38
CA LEU A 103 -14.21 2.72 1.39
C LEU A 103 -13.53 3.95 0.79
N VAL A 104 -12.91 3.82 -0.38
CA VAL A 104 -12.26 4.94 -1.09
C VAL A 104 -13.27 6.00 -1.52
N LYS A 105 -14.44 5.59 -2.00
CA LYS A 105 -15.54 6.49 -2.33
C LYS A 105 -16.00 7.26 -1.09
N ASP A 106 -16.18 6.58 0.04
CA ASP A 106 -16.63 7.20 1.28
C ASP A 106 -15.60 8.20 1.81
N TYR A 107 -14.30 7.85 1.74
CA TYR A 107 -13.22 8.79 2.04
C TYR A 107 -13.27 10.02 1.14
N ALA A 108 -13.44 9.85 -0.17
CA ALA A 108 -13.54 10.98 -1.10
C ALA A 108 -14.75 11.88 -0.80
N LEU A 109 -15.90 11.30 -0.46
CA LEU A 109 -17.11 12.06 -0.08
C LEU A 109 -16.90 12.85 1.22
N ARG A 110 -16.26 12.26 2.24
CA ARG A 110 -15.95 12.95 3.50
C ARG A 110 -14.95 14.10 3.36
N ASN A 111 -14.19 14.11 2.27
CA ASN A 111 -13.18 15.13 1.96
C ASN A 111 -13.61 16.05 0.81
N ASP A 112 -14.92 16.21 0.58
CA ASP A 112 -15.51 17.11 -0.42
C ASP A 112 -15.06 16.86 -1.88
N MET A 113 -14.63 15.63 -2.19
CA MET A 113 -14.18 15.21 -3.53
C MET A 113 -15.30 14.51 -4.32
N ALA A 114 -16.49 15.11 -4.40
CA ALA A 114 -17.67 14.50 -5.02
C ALA A 114 -17.45 14.04 -6.48
N ASN A 115 -16.74 14.84 -7.28
CA ASN A 115 -16.39 14.47 -8.67
C ASN A 115 -15.49 13.24 -8.74
N PHE A 116 -14.53 13.10 -7.81
CA PHE A 116 -13.70 11.91 -7.71
C PHE A 116 -14.56 10.70 -7.35
N ALA A 117 -15.41 10.81 -6.33
CA ALA A 117 -16.29 9.75 -5.87
C ALA A 117 -17.23 9.25 -6.98
N TYR A 118 -17.81 10.17 -7.76
CA TYR A 118 -18.60 9.85 -8.95
C TYR A 118 -17.76 9.09 -9.99
N SER A 119 -16.58 9.59 -10.33
CA SER A 119 -15.69 8.94 -11.31
C SER A 119 -15.25 7.54 -10.88
N ALA A 120 -14.94 7.35 -9.59
CA ALA A 120 -14.56 6.07 -9.02
C ALA A 120 -15.71 5.06 -9.10
N THR A 121 -16.93 5.51 -8.79
CA THR A 121 -18.16 4.68 -8.89
C THR A 121 -18.41 4.25 -10.34
N MET A 122 -18.34 5.19 -11.29
CA MET A 122 -18.52 4.87 -12.71
C MET A 122 -17.47 3.89 -13.22
N ARG A 123 -16.20 4.08 -12.84
CA ARG A 123 -15.11 3.15 -13.18
C ARG A 123 -15.35 1.76 -12.57
N MET A 124 -15.83 1.67 -11.33
CA MET A 124 -16.15 0.40 -10.68
C MET A 124 -17.16 -0.41 -11.51
N LEU A 125 -18.25 0.24 -11.93
CA LEU A 125 -19.28 -0.39 -12.77
C LEU A 125 -18.68 -0.91 -14.08
N THR A 126 -17.85 -0.10 -14.76
CA THR A 126 -17.21 -0.54 -16.01
C THR A 126 -16.23 -1.70 -15.79
N LYS A 127 -15.46 -1.71 -14.70
CA LYS A 127 -14.49 -2.79 -14.43
C LYS A 127 -15.16 -4.11 -14.08
N SER A 128 -16.29 -4.06 -13.37
CA SER A 128 -17.13 -5.23 -13.10
C SER A 128 -17.58 -5.94 -14.37
N ILE A 129 -17.84 -5.19 -15.44
CA ILE A 129 -18.22 -5.75 -16.75
C ILE A 129 -17.01 -6.40 -17.45
N THR A 130 -15.82 -5.81 -17.31
CA THR A 130 -14.59 -6.28 -18.01
C THR A 130 -13.88 -7.47 -17.35
N SER A 131 -14.39 -8.04 -16.25
CA SER A 131 -13.80 -9.16 -15.49
C SER A 131 -12.38 -8.94 -14.91
N LYS A 132 -11.89 -7.69 -14.90
CA LYS A 132 -10.58 -7.30 -14.33
C LYS A 132 -10.71 -6.70 -12.92
N LEU A 133 -11.52 -7.33 -12.07
CA LEU A 133 -11.66 -6.93 -10.67
C LEU A 133 -10.52 -7.54 -9.85
N ASP A 134 -9.44 -6.79 -9.73
CA ASP A 134 -8.48 -6.95 -8.65
C ASP A 134 -8.53 -5.73 -7.72
N PHE A 135 -8.24 -5.96 -6.45
CA PHE A 135 -8.20 -4.89 -5.45
C PHE A 135 -6.93 -4.03 -5.56
N VAL A 136 -6.03 -4.31 -6.52
CA VAL A 136 -4.87 -3.44 -6.84
C VAL A 136 -5.38 -2.15 -7.46
N TRP A 137 -6.44 -2.21 -8.28
CA TRP A 137 -7.07 -1.00 -8.80
C TRP A 137 -7.64 -0.09 -7.70
N SER A 138 -8.32 -0.65 -6.69
CA SER A 138 -8.87 0.17 -5.61
C SER A 138 -7.75 0.77 -4.75
N ALA A 139 -6.62 0.07 -4.57
CA ALA A 139 -5.41 0.62 -3.96
C ALA A 139 -4.84 1.82 -4.75
N ARG A 140 -4.80 1.73 -6.09
CA ARG A 140 -4.40 2.87 -6.94
C ARG A 140 -5.32 4.08 -6.75
N LEU A 141 -6.64 3.84 -6.71
CA LEU A 141 -7.60 4.91 -6.46
C LEU A 141 -7.45 5.53 -5.08
N PHE A 142 -7.16 4.72 -4.06
CA PHE A 142 -6.88 5.21 -2.71
C PHE A 142 -5.68 6.17 -2.69
N VAL A 143 -4.54 5.77 -3.25
CA VAL A 143 -3.35 6.63 -3.34
C VAL A 143 -3.68 7.93 -4.08
N LYS A 144 -4.39 7.83 -5.21
CA LYS A 144 -4.84 9.00 -5.97
C LYS A 144 -5.73 9.91 -5.14
N ALA A 145 -6.64 9.35 -4.35
CA ALA A 145 -7.55 10.12 -3.52
C ALA A 145 -6.80 10.89 -2.42
N VAL A 146 -5.84 10.26 -1.74
CA VAL A 146 -5.01 10.91 -0.72
C VAL A 146 -4.16 12.03 -1.35
N LEU A 147 -3.52 11.77 -2.48
CA LEU A 147 -2.74 12.81 -3.19
C LEU A 147 -3.62 14.00 -3.60
N GLN A 148 -4.83 13.73 -4.11
CA GLN A 148 -5.77 14.77 -4.50
C GLN A 148 -6.28 15.56 -3.29
N HIS A 149 -6.55 14.90 -2.16
CA HIS A 149 -6.89 15.55 -0.89
C HIS A 149 -5.77 16.50 -0.44
N MET A 150 -4.51 16.08 -0.62
CA MET A 150 -3.34 16.92 -0.37
C MET A 150 -3.09 18.02 -1.42
N GLY A 151 -4.03 18.26 -2.33
CA GLY A 151 -3.94 19.29 -3.38
C GLY A 151 -3.01 18.92 -4.54
N ARG A 152 -2.72 17.63 -4.75
CA ARG A 152 -1.85 17.15 -5.83
C ARG A 152 -2.59 16.27 -6.83
N GLY A 153 -2.58 16.69 -8.08
CA GLY A 153 -3.08 15.88 -9.19
C GLY A 153 -2.02 14.87 -9.65
N ILE A 154 -2.42 13.63 -9.83
CA ILE A 154 -1.64 12.58 -10.51
C ILE A 154 -2.58 11.76 -11.40
N LYS A 155 -2.08 11.25 -12.53
CA LYS A 155 -2.87 10.35 -13.35
C LYS A 155 -2.91 8.97 -12.69
N GLU A 156 -3.95 8.19 -12.99
CA GLU A 156 -4.09 6.86 -12.36
C GLU A 156 -3.01 5.89 -12.87
N GLU A 157 -2.67 6.00 -14.15
CA GLU A 157 -1.66 5.19 -14.83
C GLU A 157 -0.24 5.39 -14.30
N ASP A 158 0.06 6.54 -13.70
CA ASP A 158 1.37 6.86 -13.12
C ASP A 158 1.53 6.24 -11.73
N ILE A 159 0.45 5.71 -11.12
CA ILE A 159 0.48 5.07 -9.80
C ILE A 159 0.74 3.58 -9.97
N LYS A 160 2.00 3.18 -9.89
CA LYS A 160 2.40 1.77 -9.92
C LYS A 160 2.14 1.12 -8.56
N VAL A 161 1.21 0.17 -8.52
CA VAL A 161 0.95 -0.66 -7.32
C VAL A 161 1.39 -2.09 -7.58
N ILE A 162 2.20 -2.63 -6.66
CA ILE A 162 2.78 -3.96 -6.70
C ILE A 162 2.21 -4.78 -5.53
N PRO A 163 1.43 -5.85 -5.81
CA PRO A 163 1.05 -6.78 -4.77
C PRO A 163 2.22 -7.67 -4.34
N VAL A 164 2.29 -7.95 -3.04
CA VAL A 164 3.24 -8.86 -2.40
C VAL A 164 2.44 -9.88 -1.60
N ARG A 165 2.82 -11.17 -1.67
CA ARG A 165 2.13 -12.20 -0.87
C ARG A 165 2.22 -11.88 0.62
N HIS A 166 1.14 -12.13 1.35
CA HIS A 166 1.02 -11.73 2.76
C HIS A 166 2.14 -12.30 3.64
N HIS A 167 2.31 -13.61 3.62
CA HIS A 167 3.37 -14.25 4.41
C HIS A 167 4.78 -13.95 3.87
N LEU A 168 4.94 -13.64 2.57
CA LEU A 168 6.22 -13.14 2.07
C LEU A 168 6.54 -11.76 2.66
N ALA A 169 5.54 -10.88 2.80
CA ALA A 169 5.71 -9.58 3.44
C ALA A 169 6.10 -9.74 4.93
N HIS A 170 5.50 -10.70 5.64
CA HIS A 170 5.90 -11.05 7.02
C HIS A 170 7.35 -11.58 7.09
N ALA A 171 7.71 -12.53 6.21
CA ALA A 171 9.06 -13.07 6.20
C ALA A 171 10.11 -12.00 5.84
N ALA A 172 9.79 -11.13 4.87
CA ALA A 172 10.64 -10.04 4.43
C ALA A 172 10.87 -8.97 5.51
N SER A 173 9.82 -8.61 6.27
CA SER A 173 9.92 -7.63 7.34
C SER A 173 10.79 -8.09 8.52
N ALA A 174 11.00 -9.40 8.67
CA ALA A 174 11.98 -9.96 9.59
C ALA A 174 13.37 -10.09 8.95
N TYR A 175 13.46 -10.76 7.80
CA TYR A 175 14.73 -11.12 7.16
C TYR A 175 15.59 -9.89 6.81
N TYR A 176 15.03 -8.91 6.09
CA TYR A 176 15.81 -7.77 5.59
C TYR A 176 16.31 -6.84 6.70
N PHE A 177 15.75 -6.96 7.90
CA PHE A 177 16.14 -6.18 9.08
C PHE A 177 16.96 -6.98 10.09
N SER A 178 17.19 -8.27 9.83
CA SER A 178 17.87 -9.17 10.76
C SER A 178 19.40 -9.03 10.77
N GLY A 179 19.98 -8.46 9.70
CA GLY A 179 21.44 -8.39 9.51
C GLY A 179 22.08 -9.71 9.05
N HIS A 180 21.29 -10.75 8.79
CA HIS A 180 21.76 -12.04 8.29
C HIS A 180 21.66 -12.13 6.76
N ASN A 181 22.66 -12.75 6.13
CA ASN A 181 22.67 -13.02 4.69
C ASN A 181 22.00 -14.36 4.33
N SER A 182 21.71 -15.20 5.32
CA SER A 182 20.96 -16.44 5.13
C SER A 182 20.27 -16.86 6.42
N SER A 183 18.99 -17.25 6.31
CA SER A 183 18.12 -17.59 7.44
C SER A 183 17.03 -18.57 7.00
N LEU A 184 16.47 -19.32 7.95
CA LEU A 184 15.14 -19.91 7.82
C LEU A 184 14.13 -18.93 8.41
N ALA A 185 13.15 -18.46 7.62
CA ALA A 185 12.09 -17.59 8.11
C ALA A 185 10.81 -18.40 8.32
N LEU A 186 10.29 -18.41 9.55
CA LEU A 186 9.04 -19.06 9.93
C LEU A 186 7.99 -17.99 10.21
N VAL A 187 6.89 -18.00 9.46
CA VAL A 187 5.73 -17.12 9.65
C VAL A 187 4.61 -17.96 10.25
N ILE A 188 4.16 -17.58 11.45
CA ILE A 188 3.00 -18.16 12.13
C ILE A 188 1.98 -17.04 12.30
N ASP A 189 0.86 -17.13 11.59
CA ASP A 189 -0.16 -16.08 11.55
C ASP A 189 -1.57 -16.69 11.63
N GLY A 190 -2.59 -15.84 11.81
CA GLY A 190 -3.98 -16.25 11.71
C GLY A 190 -4.31 -16.76 10.31
N GLN A 191 -4.14 -15.90 9.28
CA GLN A 191 -4.45 -16.25 7.90
C GLN A 191 -3.85 -15.23 6.91
N GLY A 192 -3.08 -15.72 5.94
CA GLY A 192 -2.69 -14.98 4.74
C GLY A 192 -3.74 -15.07 3.62
N GLU A 193 -3.32 -15.25 2.37
CA GLU A 193 -4.26 -15.47 1.28
C GLU A 193 -5.00 -16.81 1.41
N VAL A 194 -4.25 -17.86 1.75
CA VAL A 194 -4.74 -19.24 1.89
C VAL A 194 -4.08 -19.98 3.06
N ASP A 195 -2.83 -19.62 3.39
CA ASP A 195 -2.03 -20.30 4.41
C ASP A 195 -2.19 -19.65 5.80
N SER A 196 -1.96 -20.41 6.87
CA SER A 196 -1.80 -19.88 8.24
C SER A 196 -0.36 -19.94 8.75
N THR A 197 0.48 -20.76 8.14
CA THR A 197 1.90 -20.90 8.50
C THR A 197 2.71 -21.17 7.25
N THR A 198 3.87 -20.51 7.12
CA THR A 198 4.83 -20.76 6.04
C THR A 198 6.25 -20.79 6.58
N ALA A 199 7.10 -21.58 5.95
CA ALA A 199 8.54 -21.58 6.19
C ALA A 199 9.24 -21.26 4.88
N TRP A 200 10.30 -20.47 4.95
CA TRP A 200 11.06 -20.00 3.80
C TRP A 200 12.54 -20.21 4.04
N SER A 201 13.23 -20.81 3.08
CA SER A 201 14.69 -20.77 3.02
C SER A 201 15.09 -19.45 2.37
N VAL A 202 15.87 -18.63 3.08
CA VAL A 202 16.28 -17.31 2.57
C VAL A 202 17.79 -17.23 2.44
N LYS A 203 18.26 -16.82 1.26
CA LYS A 203 19.69 -16.61 0.99
C LYS A 203 19.90 -15.41 0.07
N ASN A 204 20.71 -14.45 0.52
CA ASN A 204 21.03 -13.22 -0.23
C ASN A 204 19.80 -12.47 -0.78
N GLY A 205 18.67 -12.51 -0.05
CA GLY A 205 17.42 -11.85 -0.46
C GLY A 205 16.49 -12.68 -1.32
N GLU A 206 16.90 -13.90 -1.70
CA GLU A 206 16.04 -14.84 -2.42
C GLU A 206 15.28 -15.72 -1.42
N PHE A 207 13.95 -15.82 -1.59
CA PHE A 207 13.04 -16.60 -0.75
C PHE A 207 12.54 -17.81 -1.54
N GLU A 208 12.76 -19.01 -0.99
CA GLU A 208 12.26 -20.30 -1.50
C GLU A 208 11.31 -20.96 -0.50
#